data_AF-A0A6A6Z7I0-F1
#
_entry.id   AF-A0A6A6Z7I0-F1
#
_cell.length_a   1.000
_cell.length_b   1.000
_cell.length_c   1.000
_cell.angle_alpha   90.00
_cell.angle_beta   90.00
_cell.angle_gamma   90.00
#
_symmetry.space_group_name_H-M   'P 1'
#
loop_
_entity.id
_entity.type
_entity.pdbx_description
1 polymer ?
#
loop_
_entity_poly.entity_id
_entity_poly.type
_entity_poly.pdbx_seq_one_letter_code
_entity_poly.pdbx_strand_id
1 'polypeptide(L)'
;FVGVSVFYLFTDNVLSTTAVKGPSMAPTLSPKSRSAGIHDRVLLWRGLPRQNLKRGDVVTFWKPHNPEEISIKRIIALEGDTNYIGGSGMYDGAVKCPDGSVKIVVPHNHIWVEGDNWTASQDSNDFGPISKAMVDGKALYIM
;
A
#
# COMPACT_ATOMS: atom_id res chain seq x y z
N PHE A 1 21.21 31.38 2.80
CA PHE A 1 21.64 30.05 2.32
C PHE A 1 21.16 28.90 3.20
N VAL A 2 21.26 28.96 4.55
CA VAL A 2 20.80 27.88 5.46
C VAL A 2 19.29 27.56 5.32
N GLY A 3 18.43 28.57 5.17
CA GLY A 3 16.98 28.35 5.11
C GLY A 3 16.48 27.57 3.89
N VAL A 4 17.16 27.70 2.74
CA VAL A 4 16.78 26.99 1.51
C VAL A 4 17.13 25.50 1.61
N SER A 5 18.29 25.17 2.18
CA SER A 5 18.72 23.78 2.38
C SER A 5 17.83 23.04 3.38
N VAL A 6 17.42 23.70 4.47
CA VAL A 6 16.48 23.12 5.44
C VAL A 6 15.10 22.90 4.82
N PHE A 7 14.63 23.83 4.00
CA PHE A 7 13.36 23.69 3.29
C PHE A 7 13.36 22.49 2.33
N TYR A 8 14.40 22.34 1.50
CA TYR A 8 14.54 21.19 0.59
C TYR A 8 14.64 19.86 1.34
N LEU A 9 15.41 19.81 2.44
CA LEU A 9 15.49 18.60 3.28
C LEU A 9 14.13 18.26 3.91
N PHE A 10 13.35 19.25 4.32
CA PHE A 10 12.01 19.02 4.86
C PHE A 10 11.05 18.49 3.79
N THR A 11 11.02 19.12 2.61
CA THR A 11 10.12 18.67 1.54
C THR A 11 10.48 17.27 1.08
N ASP A 12 11.75 16.99 0.79
CA ASP A 12 12.14 15.72 0.19
C ASP A 12 12.03 14.53 1.16
N ASN A 13 12.20 14.76 2.47
CA ASN A 13 12.15 13.70 3.48
C ASN A 13 10.77 13.56 4.15
N VAL A 14 9.90 14.58 4.12
CA VAL A 14 8.63 14.58 4.86
C VAL A 14 7.41 14.57 3.93
N LEU A 15 7.44 15.30 2.82
CA LEU A 15 6.33 15.45 1.87
C LEU A 15 6.79 15.25 0.44
N SER A 16 6.56 14.05 -0.11
CA SER A 16 6.99 13.71 -1.47
C SER A 16 5.79 13.59 -2.41
N THR A 17 5.95 13.90 -3.68
CA THR A 17 4.92 13.65 -4.71
C THR A 17 5.39 12.53 -5.63
N THR A 18 4.62 11.44 -5.74
CA THR A 18 4.92 10.34 -6.66
C THR A 18 3.86 10.22 -7.74
N ALA A 19 4.28 9.91 -8.96
CA ALA A 19 3.36 9.59 -10.06
C ALA A 19 3.01 8.10 -10.02
N VAL A 20 1.71 7.78 -9.96
CA VAL A 20 1.27 6.39 -9.92
C VAL A 20 1.27 5.80 -11.33
N LYS A 21 1.97 4.68 -11.49
CA LYS A 21 2.04 3.93 -12.73
C LYS A 21 1.34 2.58 -12.54
N GLY A 22 0.31 2.31 -13.34
CA GLY A 22 -0.35 1.00 -13.42
C GLY A 22 -1.79 1.00 -12.88
N PRO A 23 -2.59 -0.01 -13.28
CA PRO A 23 -4.04 -0.04 -13.07
C PRO A 23 -4.48 -0.57 -11.69
N SER A 24 -3.54 -0.96 -10.83
CA SER A 24 -3.86 -1.78 -9.66
C SER A 24 -4.66 -1.05 -8.57
N MET A 25 -4.64 0.28 -8.58
CA MET A 25 -5.42 1.14 -7.68
C MET A 25 -6.60 1.81 -8.39
N ALA A 26 -6.94 1.38 -9.61
CA ALA A 26 -8.12 1.89 -10.31
C ALA A 26 -9.41 1.40 -9.60
N PRO A 27 -10.47 2.23 -9.49
CA PRO A 27 -10.63 3.56 -10.06
C PRO A 27 -10.09 4.71 -9.20
N THR A 28 -9.68 4.46 -7.94
CA THR A 28 -9.24 5.50 -6.99
C THR A 28 -8.04 6.28 -7.49
N LEU A 29 -7.08 5.58 -8.11
CA LEU A 29 -5.91 6.16 -8.73
C LEU A 29 -5.86 5.75 -10.19
N SER A 30 -5.50 6.71 -11.04
CA SER A 30 -5.29 6.57 -12.48
C SER A 30 -6.51 6.15 -13.32
N PRO A 31 -7.72 6.70 -13.08
CA PRO A 31 -8.95 6.29 -13.79
C PRO A 31 -8.88 6.55 -15.31
N LYS A 32 -8.03 7.49 -15.76
CA LYS A 32 -7.87 7.88 -17.18
C LYS A 32 -6.49 7.56 -17.76
N SER A 33 -5.63 6.84 -17.04
CA SER A 33 -4.25 6.56 -17.49
C SER A 33 -4.22 5.83 -18.84
N ARG A 34 -5.22 4.99 -19.11
CA ARG A 34 -5.35 4.24 -20.38
C ARG A 34 -5.88 5.09 -21.55
N SER A 35 -6.52 6.23 -21.31
CA SER A 35 -7.18 7.04 -22.34
C SER A 35 -6.52 8.39 -22.62
N ALA A 36 -5.79 8.97 -21.66
CA ALA A 36 -5.23 10.33 -21.78
C ALA A 36 -3.72 10.42 -21.50
N GLY A 37 -3.06 9.33 -21.07
CA GLY A 37 -1.64 9.36 -20.67
C GLY A 37 -1.35 10.22 -19.42
N ILE A 38 -2.40 10.69 -18.74
CA ILE A 38 -2.28 11.45 -17.49
C ILE A 38 -2.10 10.46 -16.34
N HIS A 39 -1.01 10.64 -15.60
CA HIS A 39 -0.74 9.90 -14.37
C HIS A 39 -1.14 10.76 -13.18
N ASP A 40 -2.04 10.23 -12.34
CA ASP A 40 -2.39 10.88 -11.08
C ASP A 40 -1.14 10.98 -10.20
N ARG A 41 -1.01 12.13 -9.55
CA ARG A 41 0.08 12.36 -8.61
C ARG A 41 -0.46 12.21 -7.20
N VAL A 42 0.27 11.48 -6.37
CA VAL A 42 -0.09 11.28 -4.97
C VAL A 42 0.88 12.04 -4.10
N LEU A 43 0.33 12.87 -3.21
CA LEU A 43 1.08 13.48 -2.13
C LEU A 43 1.26 12.45 -1.02
N LEU A 44 2.52 12.13 -0.72
CA LEU A 44 2.94 11.17 0.28
C LEU A 44 3.49 11.87 1.51
N TRP A 45 3.03 11.44 2.68
CA TRP A 45 3.62 11.72 3.98
C TRP A 45 4.67 10.67 4.33
N ARG A 46 5.94 11.09 4.48
CA ARG A 46 7.10 10.25 4.80
C ARG A 46 7.75 10.54 6.16
N GLY A 47 7.26 11.54 6.90
CA GLY A 47 7.86 11.91 8.20
C GLY A 47 7.76 10.79 9.24
N LEU A 48 6.59 10.16 9.37
CA LEU A 48 6.32 9.04 10.28
C LEU A 48 5.35 8.04 9.64
N PRO A 49 5.75 7.35 8.56
CA PRO A 49 4.82 6.58 7.73
C PRO A 49 4.30 5.33 8.43
N ARG A 50 4.95 4.92 9.53
CA ARG A 50 4.62 3.73 10.32
C ARG A 50 3.61 4.00 11.43
N GLN A 51 3.43 5.27 11.79
CA GLN A 51 2.55 5.65 12.90
C GLN A 51 1.15 5.94 12.40
N ASN A 52 0.15 5.64 13.24
CA ASN A 52 -1.25 5.93 12.98
C ASN A 52 -1.78 5.38 11.64
N LEU A 53 -1.26 4.23 11.21
CA LEU A 53 -1.82 3.48 10.09
C LEU A 53 -3.23 3.01 10.45
N LYS A 54 -4.18 3.28 9.56
CA LYS A 54 -5.59 2.93 9.71
C LYS A 54 -6.04 2.07 8.54
N ARG A 55 -7.04 1.23 8.78
CA ARG A 55 -7.76 0.58 7.68
C ARG A 55 -8.29 1.63 6.71
N GLY A 56 -8.16 1.37 5.42
CA GLY A 56 -8.53 2.27 4.32
C GLY A 56 -7.43 3.23 3.88
N ASP A 57 -6.35 3.40 4.65
CA ASP A 57 -5.22 4.23 4.24
C ASP A 57 -4.56 3.66 2.97
N VAL A 58 -4.13 4.55 2.06
CA VAL A 58 -3.31 4.15 0.91
C VAL A 58 -1.85 4.42 1.25
N VAL A 59 -1.00 3.42 1.05
CA VAL A 59 0.42 3.46 1.43
C VAL A 59 1.31 3.04 0.29
N THR A 60 2.49 3.65 0.23
CA THR A 60 3.61 3.17 -0.58
C THR A 60 4.53 2.31 0.27
N PHE A 61 5.00 1.20 -0.29
CA PHE A 61 5.91 0.29 0.38
C PHE A 61 6.85 -0.39 -0.62
N TRP A 62 8.00 -0.83 -0.13
CA TRP A 62 8.96 -1.60 -0.90
C TRP A 62 8.47 -3.04 -1.08
N LYS A 63 8.49 -3.55 -2.31
CA LYS A 63 7.99 -4.90 -2.59
C LYS A 63 8.89 -5.95 -1.93
N PRO A 64 8.32 -6.96 -1.22
CA PRO A 64 9.12 -7.98 -0.54
C PRO A 64 9.93 -8.86 -1.51
N HIS A 65 9.43 -9.05 -2.74
CA HIS A 65 10.06 -9.86 -3.79
C HIS A 65 10.99 -9.05 -4.71
N ASN A 66 10.88 -7.71 -4.73
CA ASN A 66 11.76 -6.84 -5.50
C ASN A 66 11.98 -5.51 -4.74
N PRO A 67 13.00 -5.45 -3.86
CA PRO A 67 13.23 -4.29 -2.99
C PRO A 67 13.59 -2.99 -3.72
N GLU A 68 13.90 -3.02 -5.01
CA GLU A 68 14.16 -1.82 -5.81
C GLU A 68 12.87 -1.16 -6.32
N GLU A 69 11.72 -1.82 -6.18
CA GLU A 69 10.43 -1.34 -6.64
C GLU A 69 9.51 -0.96 -5.48
N ILE A 70 8.90 0.22 -5.61
CA ILE A 70 7.84 0.70 -4.71
C ILE A 70 6.47 0.35 -5.32
N SER A 71 5.57 -0.19 -4.49
CA SER A 71 4.18 -0.41 -4.83
C SER A 71 3.28 0.51 -4.01
N ILE A 72 2.08 0.82 -4.52
CA ILE A 72 1.05 1.59 -3.83
C ILE A 72 -0.21 0.72 -3.70
N LYS A 73 -0.70 0.55 -2.47
CA LYS A 73 -1.86 -0.30 -2.14
C LYS A 73 -2.65 0.29 -0.99
N ARG A 74 -3.86 -0.23 -0.78
CA ARG A 74 -4.73 0.14 0.34
C ARG A 74 -4.59 -0.84 1.49
N ILE A 75 -4.50 -0.33 2.72
CA ILE A 75 -4.56 -1.14 3.94
C ILE A 75 -5.98 -1.65 4.12
N ILE A 76 -6.16 -2.96 4.13
CA ILE A 76 -7.45 -3.62 4.40
C ILE A 76 -7.53 -4.05 5.86
N ALA A 77 -6.41 -4.55 6.42
CA ALA A 77 -6.34 -5.02 7.79
C ALA A 77 -4.99 -4.67 8.45
N LEU A 78 -5.01 -4.45 9.76
CA LEU A 78 -3.85 -4.12 10.60
C LEU A 78 -3.52 -5.30 11.52
N GLU A 79 -2.44 -5.20 12.27
CA GLU A 79 -2.04 -6.21 13.25
C GLU A 79 -3.19 -6.66 14.18
N GLY A 80 -3.32 -7.96 14.37
CA GLY A 80 -4.37 -8.57 15.19
C GLY A 80 -5.74 -8.64 14.52
N ASP A 81 -5.95 -7.97 13.38
CA ASP A 81 -7.20 -8.08 12.64
C ASP A 81 -7.33 -9.44 11.97
N THR A 82 -8.57 -9.95 11.93
CA THR A 82 -8.95 -11.09 11.10
C THR A 82 -9.49 -10.58 9.77
N ASN A 83 -8.85 -10.97 8.67
CA ASN A 83 -9.30 -10.67 7.32
C ASN A 83 -9.79 -11.96 6.63
N TYR A 84 -10.85 -11.85 5.82
CA TYR A 84 -11.36 -12.95 5.00
C TYR A 84 -10.90 -12.71 3.56
N ILE A 85 -10.20 -13.68 2.99
CA ILE A 85 -9.57 -13.55 1.68
C ILE A 85 -10.31 -14.40 0.64
N GLY A 86 -10.49 -13.83 -0.55
CA GLY A 86 -11.18 -14.48 -1.67
C GLY A 86 -10.19 -15.24 -2.55
N GLY A 87 -10.08 -16.55 -2.39
CA GLY A 87 -9.23 -17.39 -3.23
C GLY A 87 -8.49 -18.49 -2.46
N SER A 88 -7.72 -19.31 -3.18
CA SER A 88 -6.77 -20.25 -2.57
C SER A 88 -5.73 -19.41 -1.82
N GLY A 89 -5.93 -19.19 -0.52
CA GLY A 89 -4.95 -18.49 0.32
C GLY A 89 -3.59 -19.15 0.16
N MET A 90 -2.75 -18.60 -0.72
CA MET A 90 -1.41 -19.09 -1.01
C MET A 90 -0.45 -18.78 0.15
N TYR A 91 -0.89 -17.95 1.09
CA TYR A 91 -0.19 -17.70 2.32
C TYR A 91 -0.38 -18.85 3.33
N ASP A 92 0.72 -19.44 3.78
CA ASP A 92 0.77 -20.59 4.70
C ASP A 92 0.05 -20.33 6.04
N GLY A 93 -0.05 -19.07 6.48
CA GLY A 93 -0.81 -18.70 7.68
C GLY A 93 -2.32 -18.54 7.47
N ALA A 94 -2.86 -18.93 6.32
CA ALA A 94 -4.29 -18.87 6.03
C ALA A 94 -5.03 -20.10 6.54
N VAL A 95 -6.12 -19.87 7.27
CA VAL A 95 -6.96 -20.90 7.87
C VAL A 95 -8.23 -21.05 7.04
N LYS A 96 -8.47 -22.25 6.52
CA LYS A 96 -9.72 -22.59 5.86
C LYS A 96 -10.82 -22.84 6.90
N CYS A 97 -11.90 -22.10 6.80
CA CYS A 97 -13.07 -22.22 7.65
C CYS A 97 -14.01 -23.36 7.15
N PRO A 98 -14.87 -23.91 8.03
CA PRO A 98 -15.81 -24.97 7.67
C PRO A 98 -16.83 -24.57 6.58
N ASP A 99 -17.11 -23.28 6.45
CA ASP A 99 -18.00 -22.70 5.42
C ASP A 99 -17.31 -22.57 4.04
N GLY A 100 -16.04 -22.96 3.93
CA GLY A 100 -15.24 -22.84 2.72
C GLY A 100 -14.54 -21.48 2.55
N SER A 101 -14.80 -20.51 3.43
CA SER A 101 -14.06 -19.25 3.46
C SER A 101 -12.62 -19.45 3.93
N VAL A 102 -11.72 -18.56 3.56
CA VAL A 102 -10.33 -18.56 4.03
C VAL A 102 -10.11 -17.28 4.84
N LYS A 103 -9.58 -17.41 6.05
CA LYS A 103 -9.26 -16.28 6.92
C LYS A 103 -7.79 -16.24 7.27
N ILE A 104 -7.27 -15.04 7.48
CA ILE A 104 -5.92 -14.78 7.98
C ILE A 104 -6.00 -13.88 9.20
N VAL A 105 -5.13 -14.09 10.18
CA VAL A 105 -4.90 -13.14 11.27
C VAL A 105 -3.61 -12.40 10.97
N VAL A 106 -3.66 -11.07 10.88
CA VAL A 106 -2.49 -10.27 10.54
C VAL A 106 -1.51 -10.31 11.73
N PRO A 107 -0.24 -10.71 11.51
CA PRO A 107 0.76 -10.76 12.58
C PRO A 107 1.04 -9.38 13.19
N HIS A 108 1.61 -9.38 14.40
CA HIS A 108 2.11 -8.16 15.02
C HIS A 108 3.12 -7.45 14.12
N ASN A 109 3.08 -6.11 14.11
CA ASN A 109 3.91 -5.25 13.25
C ASN A 109 3.75 -5.48 11.74
N HIS A 110 2.70 -6.18 11.31
CA HIS A 110 2.37 -6.36 9.90
C HIS A 110 1.06 -5.66 9.53
N ILE A 111 0.85 -5.49 8.23
CA ILE A 111 -0.38 -4.98 7.63
C ILE A 111 -0.75 -5.85 6.43
N TRP A 112 -2.04 -5.93 6.15
CA TRP A 112 -2.57 -6.55 4.95
C TRP A 112 -3.01 -5.46 3.97
N VAL A 113 -2.42 -5.47 2.78
CA VAL A 113 -2.66 -4.49 1.73
C VAL A 113 -3.18 -5.13 0.46
N GLU A 114 -4.15 -4.47 -0.18
CA GLU A 114 -4.76 -4.92 -1.44
C GLU A 114 -4.86 -3.76 -2.43
N GLY A 115 -4.89 -4.10 -3.72
CA GLY A 115 -5.19 -3.12 -4.76
C GLY A 115 -6.69 -2.94 -4.93
N ASP A 116 -7.14 -1.73 -5.23
CA ASP A 116 -8.55 -1.47 -5.52
C ASP A 116 -9.04 -2.19 -6.79
N ASN A 117 -8.12 -2.55 -7.69
CA ASN A 117 -8.39 -3.37 -8.87
C ASN A 117 -7.84 -4.80 -8.70
N TRP A 118 -8.66 -5.67 -8.13
CA TRP A 118 -8.35 -7.09 -7.88
C TRP A 118 -7.86 -7.86 -9.12
N THR A 119 -8.31 -7.50 -10.34
CA THR A 119 -7.94 -8.23 -11.57
C THR A 119 -6.53 -7.94 -12.09
N ALA A 120 -5.92 -6.84 -11.64
CA ALA A 120 -4.62 -6.37 -12.11
C ALA A 120 -3.74 -5.89 -10.95
N SER A 121 -3.95 -6.49 -9.77
CA SER A 121 -3.20 -6.19 -8.56
C SER A 121 -2.34 -7.40 -8.20
N GLN A 122 -1.06 -7.15 -7.98
CA GLN A 122 -0.22 -8.04 -7.17
C GLN A 122 -0.16 -7.45 -5.76
N ASP A 123 -0.65 -8.19 -4.75
CA ASP A 123 -0.83 -7.69 -3.39
C ASP A 123 -0.72 -8.78 -2.32
N SER A 124 -1.23 -8.53 -1.11
CA SER A 124 -1.05 -9.45 0.04
C SER A 124 -1.72 -10.80 -0.18
N ASN A 125 -2.65 -10.91 -1.14
CA ASN A 125 -3.18 -12.22 -1.53
C ASN A 125 -2.11 -13.10 -2.19
N ASP A 126 -1.08 -12.51 -2.82
CA ASP A 126 0.00 -13.24 -3.50
C ASP A 126 1.21 -13.50 -2.59
N PHE A 127 1.62 -12.50 -1.80
CA PHE A 127 2.85 -12.56 -0.99
C PHE A 127 2.60 -12.59 0.52
N GLY A 128 1.35 -12.50 0.97
CA GLY A 128 0.99 -12.46 2.39
C GLY A 128 1.11 -11.07 3.03
N PRO A 129 1.05 -10.99 4.37
CA PRO A 129 1.12 -9.72 5.09
C PRO A 129 2.51 -9.09 4.99
N ILE A 130 2.58 -7.75 4.95
CA ILE A 130 3.82 -7.00 4.85
C ILE A 130 4.20 -6.36 6.18
N SER A 131 5.48 -6.31 6.49
CA SER A 131 5.98 -5.59 7.66
C SER A 131 5.71 -4.09 7.54
N LYS A 132 5.23 -3.46 8.62
CA LYS A 132 5.09 -2.00 8.73
C LYS A 132 6.41 -1.26 8.45
N ALA A 133 7.56 -1.93 8.64
CA ALA A 133 8.87 -1.35 8.38
C ALA A 133 9.12 -1.06 6.89
N MET A 134 8.47 -1.81 5.99
CA MET A 134 8.57 -1.64 4.53
C MET A 134 7.74 -0.46 4.00
N VAL A 135 6.87 0.11 4.83
CA VAL A 135 6.07 1.28 4.46
C VAL A 135 7.00 2.49 4.30
N ASP A 136 7.02 3.02 3.08
CA ASP A 136 7.78 4.19 2.67
C ASP A 136 7.00 5.49 2.94
N GLY A 137 5.69 5.50 2.64
CA GLY A 137 4.87 6.70 2.75
C GLY A 137 3.38 6.41 2.85
N LYS A 138 2.64 7.38 3.38
CA LYS A 138 1.17 7.37 3.41
C LYS A 138 0.63 8.41 2.44
N ALA A 139 -0.29 8.01 1.56
CA ALA A 139 -0.99 8.94 0.68
C ALA A 139 -1.91 9.85 1.50
N LEU A 140 -1.73 11.16 1.34
CA LEU A 140 -2.58 12.20 1.93
C LEU A 140 -3.63 12.70 0.95
N TYR A 141 -3.23 12.90 -0.31
CA TYR A 141 -4.05 13.55 -1.31
C TYR A 141 -3.70 13.07 -2.72
N ILE A 142 -4.71 13.01 -3.59
CA ILE A 142 -4.60 12.63 -5.00
C ILE A 142 -4.84 13.89 -5.83
N MET A 143 -3.91 14.20 -6.74
CA MET A 143 -3.89 15.38 -7.60
C MET A 143 -4.07 14.99 -9.07
#